data_AF-A0A665TFP9-F1
#
_entry.id   AF-A0A665TFP9-F1
#
_cell.length_a   1.000
_cell.length_b   1.000
_cell.length_c   1.000
_cell.angle_alpha   90.00
_cell.angle_beta   90.00
_cell.angle_gamma   90.00
#
_symmetry.space_group_name_H-M   'P 1'
#
loop_
_entity.id
_entity.type
_entity.pdbx_description
1 polymer ?
#
loop_
_entity_poly.entity_id
_entity_poly.type
_entity_poly.pdbx_seq_one_letter_code
_entity_poly.pdbx_strand_id
1 'polypeptide(L)'
;MSKDQLEEHIVRLREELDREREERSYFQLERDKIQAFWEICKRNLEETRTELRDRQKDRQEAEERHRVEITVYKQKLKHFLSEQHNAVSELKVDSVASTSLVQNQNTRSELGLQRTVQGLEADLREKRLQNEACIKELKLKQQVELMELTNDYDSRLREIEVKYHQMMEAKVEAEGKRRRAEVIELEDVMKSRVAALMEDHDRALRGAEEYYSAVQTKLLTEQSALKEEVVRLQQQQAQTDRDLLAAEQENQRLRECLQEAEQKLPELQRRLDDHEQAKAQAATNRAQLKVTERELRDLSVEHELLLQAFQKVQRERDELLREQTAAILAVQQKSGMKELLLEKKLAALTETLERKEAQLCAALSASAVVHPTTSSSATNRLQEILDSKQATISTLQQDLVRECQEYDTLLHACTERLKELNVPQHNFPFMSAEQILNGLDPKN
;
A
#
# COMPACT_ATOMS: atom_id res chain seq x y z
N MET A 1 -70.54 291.75 43.14
CA MET A 1 -70.12 291.21 41.83
C MET A 1 -71.15 291.64 40.80
N SER A 2 -70.71 292.17 39.65
CA SER A 2 -71.64 292.41 38.54
C SER A 2 -72.19 291.08 38.06
N LYS A 3 -73.37 291.13 37.44
CA LYS A 3 -74.13 289.97 36.99
C LYS A 3 -73.30 288.99 36.14
N ASP A 4 -72.48 289.53 35.24
CA ASP A 4 -71.67 288.75 34.31
C ASP A 4 -70.56 287.93 35.00
N GLN A 5 -69.98 288.44 36.10
CA GLN A 5 -68.90 287.72 36.81
C GLN A 5 -69.42 286.57 37.69
N LEU A 6 -70.68 286.64 38.13
CA LEU A 6 -71.31 285.55 38.88
C LEU A 6 -71.75 284.42 37.94
N GLU A 7 -72.24 284.76 36.75
CA GLU A 7 -72.65 283.77 35.75
C GLU A 7 -71.45 282.94 35.26
N GLU A 8 -70.29 283.57 35.04
CA GLU A 8 -69.07 282.87 34.60
C GLU A 8 -68.51 281.90 35.67
N HIS A 9 -68.60 282.26 36.95
CA HIS A 9 -68.14 281.41 38.05
C HIS A 9 -69.04 280.17 38.27
N ILE A 10 -70.33 280.31 37.98
CA ILE A 10 -71.30 279.20 38.03
C ILE A 10 -71.00 278.19 36.92
N VAL A 11 -70.59 278.64 35.73
CA VAL A 11 -70.24 277.75 34.60
C VAL A 11 -69.01 276.90 34.93
N ARG A 12 -67.93 277.50 35.46
CA ARG A 12 -66.71 276.75 35.83
C ARG A 12 -66.96 275.68 36.88
N LEU A 13 -67.75 276.00 37.92
CA LEU A 13 -68.10 275.03 38.96
C LEU A 13 -68.94 273.86 38.42
N ARG A 14 -69.75 274.08 37.38
CA ARG A 14 -70.48 273.00 36.71
C ARG A 14 -69.55 272.10 35.90
N GLU A 15 -68.61 272.68 35.16
CA GLU A 15 -67.61 271.92 34.42
C GLU A 15 -66.70 271.08 35.33
N GLU A 16 -66.28 271.63 36.48
CA GLU A 16 -65.52 270.88 37.49
C GLU A 16 -66.34 269.74 38.09
N LEU A 17 -67.62 269.99 38.40
CA LEU A 17 -68.52 268.95 38.90
C LEU A 17 -68.73 267.82 37.87
N ASP A 18 -68.81 268.15 36.59
CA ASP A 18 -69.01 267.15 35.54
C ASP A 18 -67.73 266.34 35.26
N ARG A 19 -66.52 266.93 35.34
CA ARG A 19 -65.27 266.16 35.30
C ARG A 19 -65.14 265.18 36.46
N GLU A 20 -65.41 265.63 37.68
CA GLU A 20 -65.39 264.78 38.88
C GLU A 20 -66.39 263.61 38.77
N ARG A 21 -67.55 263.84 38.12
CA ARG A 21 -68.52 262.79 37.83
C ARG A 21 -68.00 261.78 36.81
N GLU A 22 -67.35 262.26 35.74
CA GLU A 22 -66.75 261.40 34.72
C GLU A 22 -65.61 260.56 35.29
N GLU A 23 -64.72 261.14 36.09
CA GLU A 23 -63.64 260.42 36.76
C GLU A 23 -64.18 259.37 37.73
N ARG A 24 -65.17 259.73 38.55
CA ARG A 24 -65.83 258.78 39.44
C ARG A 24 -66.47 257.62 38.67
N SER A 25 -67.10 257.91 37.54
CA SER A 25 -67.68 256.89 36.64
C SER A 25 -66.60 255.99 36.05
N TYR A 26 -65.46 256.55 35.61
CA TYR A 26 -64.32 255.80 35.10
C TYR A 26 -63.71 254.88 36.16
N PHE A 27 -63.43 255.38 37.37
CA PHE A 27 -62.90 254.56 38.46
C PHE A 27 -63.90 253.50 38.93
N GLN A 28 -65.20 253.78 38.86
CA GLN A 28 -66.26 252.78 39.08
C GLN A 28 -66.14 251.64 38.07
N LEU A 29 -66.07 251.95 36.78
CA LEU A 29 -65.92 250.95 35.71
C LEU A 29 -64.62 250.16 35.83
N GLU A 30 -63.50 250.80 36.14
CA GLU A 30 -62.21 250.11 36.30
C GLU A 30 -62.22 249.18 37.52
N ARG A 31 -62.81 249.61 38.64
CA ARG A 31 -63.01 248.72 39.79
C ARG A 31 -63.91 247.54 39.43
N ASP A 32 -65.02 247.77 38.74
CA ASP A 32 -65.94 246.70 38.36
C ASP A 32 -65.27 245.71 37.37
N LYS A 33 -64.44 246.22 36.45
CA LYS A 33 -63.58 245.38 35.60
C LYS A 33 -62.57 244.57 36.41
N ILE A 34 -61.84 245.19 37.33
CA ILE A 34 -60.87 244.49 38.19
C ILE A 34 -61.57 243.44 39.04
N GLN A 35 -62.75 243.76 39.58
CA GLN A 35 -63.56 242.83 40.36
C GLN A 35 -64.02 241.65 39.50
N ALA A 36 -64.53 241.90 38.29
CA ALA A 36 -64.91 240.86 37.35
C ALA A 36 -63.72 239.98 36.94
N PHE A 37 -62.55 240.58 36.64
CA PHE A 37 -61.33 239.83 36.35
C PHE A 37 -60.88 239.00 37.55
N TRP A 38 -60.94 239.53 38.76
CA TRP A 38 -60.60 238.81 39.98
C TRP A 38 -61.55 237.63 40.22
N GLU A 39 -62.86 237.82 40.05
CA GLU A 39 -63.85 236.74 40.15
C GLU A 39 -63.65 235.67 39.08
N ILE A 40 -63.35 236.06 37.84
CA ILE A 40 -63.02 235.13 36.75
C ILE A 40 -61.74 234.36 37.07
N CYS A 41 -60.66 235.04 37.44
CA CYS A 41 -59.39 234.40 37.79
C CYS A 41 -59.54 233.46 38.99
N LYS A 42 -60.32 233.86 40.01
CA LYS A 42 -60.61 233.03 41.18
C LYS A 42 -61.36 231.76 40.78
N ARG A 43 -62.42 231.89 39.97
CA ARG A 43 -63.19 230.74 39.47
C ARG A 43 -62.32 229.81 38.61
N ASN A 44 -61.54 230.35 37.68
CA ASN A 44 -60.63 229.56 36.83
C ASN A 44 -59.57 228.83 37.69
N LEU A 45 -59.08 229.47 38.76
CA LEU A 45 -58.18 228.82 39.71
C LEU A 45 -58.87 227.70 40.48
N GLU A 46 -60.12 227.89 40.90
CA GLU A 46 -60.92 226.85 41.55
C GLU A 46 -61.22 225.68 40.59
N GLU A 47 -61.60 225.97 39.34
CA GLU A 47 -61.84 224.99 38.27
C GLU A 47 -60.57 224.16 37.97
N THR A 48 -59.43 224.81 37.71
CA THR A 48 -58.15 224.12 37.47
C THR A 48 -57.69 223.30 38.67
N ARG A 49 -57.94 223.77 39.91
CA ARG A 49 -57.69 222.99 41.13
C ARG A 49 -58.58 221.76 41.21
N THR A 50 -59.86 221.86 40.82
CA THR A 50 -60.75 220.70 40.77
C THR A 50 -60.33 219.70 39.70
N GLU A 51 -60.01 220.18 38.48
CA GLU A 51 -59.53 219.33 37.38
C GLU A 51 -58.23 218.59 37.74
N LEU A 52 -57.30 219.25 38.43
CA LEU A 52 -56.05 218.62 38.86
C LEU A 52 -56.29 217.51 39.90
N ARG A 53 -57.26 217.72 40.81
CA ARG A 53 -57.66 216.67 41.77
C ARG A 53 -58.32 215.50 41.07
N ASP A 54 -59.16 215.76 40.08
CA ASP A 54 -59.85 214.72 39.32
C ASP A 54 -58.84 213.91 38.48
N ARG A 55 -57.92 214.58 37.77
CA ARG A 55 -56.81 213.91 37.06
C ARG A 55 -55.92 213.08 37.99
N GLN A 56 -55.69 213.54 39.21
CA GLN A 56 -54.90 212.79 40.19
C GLN A 56 -55.64 211.54 40.68
N LYS A 57 -56.96 211.61 40.90
CA LYS A 57 -57.79 210.44 41.19
C LYS A 57 -57.80 209.47 40.01
N ASP A 58 -57.99 209.96 38.78
CA ASP A 58 -57.96 209.12 37.57
C ASP A 58 -56.64 208.35 37.46
N ARG A 59 -55.50 209.02 37.75
CA ARG A 59 -54.18 208.38 37.78
C ARG A 59 -54.10 207.29 38.86
N GLN A 60 -54.57 207.60 40.07
CA GLN A 60 -54.57 206.63 41.18
C GLN A 60 -55.43 205.41 40.86
N GLU A 61 -56.64 205.62 40.32
CA GLU A 61 -57.52 204.54 39.89
C GLU A 61 -56.90 203.72 38.76
N ALA A 62 -56.23 204.34 37.80
CA ALA A 62 -55.53 203.62 36.74
C ALA A 62 -54.37 202.76 37.29
N GLU A 63 -53.61 203.28 38.26
CA GLU A 63 -52.55 202.51 38.93
C GLU A 63 -53.11 201.34 39.75
N GLU A 64 -54.23 201.53 40.43
CA GLU A 64 -54.93 200.46 41.14
C GLU A 64 -55.46 199.39 40.20
N ARG A 65 -56.10 199.79 39.08
CA ARG A 65 -56.52 198.87 38.01
C ARG A 65 -55.35 198.06 37.47
N HIS A 66 -54.23 198.71 37.14
CA HIS A 66 -53.03 198.01 36.68
C HIS A 66 -52.44 197.07 37.72
N ARG A 67 -52.43 197.43 39.01
CA ARG A 67 -52.00 196.53 40.08
C ARG A 67 -52.88 195.28 40.15
N VAL A 68 -54.20 195.45 40.06
CA VAL A 68 -55.17 194.34 40.04
C VAL A 68 -55.01 193.49 38.79
N GLU A 69 -54.83 194.09 37.61
CA GLU A 69 -54.56 193.37 36.37
C GLU A 69 -53.30 192.51 36.49
N ILE A 70 -52.21 193.06 37.01
CA ILE A 70 -50.96 192.32 37.22
C ILE A 70 -51.16 191.15 38.18
N THR A 71 -51.91 191.32 39.28
CA THR A 71 -52.16 190.22 40.22
C THR A 71 -53.04 189.14 39.59
N VAL A 72 -54.06 189.52 38.81
CA VAL A 72 -54.90 188.59 38.05
C VAL A 72 -54.07 187.83 37.01
N TYR A 73 -53.22 188.50 36.23
CA TYR A 73 -52.34 187.86 35.25
C TYR A 73 -51.33 186.91 35.91
N LYS A 74 -50.74 187.32 37.04
CA LYS A 74 -49.86 186.44 37.84
C LYS A 74 -50.59 185.19 38.31
N GLN A 75 -51.83 185.32 38.78
CA GLN A 75 -52.62 184.19 39.24
C GLN A 75 -53.02 183.27 38.07
N LYS A 76 -53.41 183.84 36.92
CA LYS A 76 -53.69 183.09 35.68
C LYS A 76 -52.46 182.31 35.21
N LEU A 77 -51.27 182.93 35.24
CA LEU A 77 -50.02 182.25 34.87
C LEU A 77 -49.69 181.12 35.84
N LYS A 78 -49.84 181.33 37.14
CA LYS A 78 -49.66 180.26 38.15
C LYS A 78 -50.62 179.09 37.90
N HIS A 79 -51.90 179.38 37.66
CA HIS A 79 -52.91 178.38 37.35
C HIS A 79 -52.51 177.59 36.10
N PHE A 80 -52.23 178.29 35.00
CA PHE A 80 -51.81 177.65 33.74
C PHE A 80 -50.57 176.77 33.92
N LEU A 81 -49.55 177.24 34.64
CA LEU A 81 -48.35 176.44 34.91
C LEU A 81 -48.66 175.22 35.78
N SER A 82 -49.53 175.35 36.79
CA SER A 82 -49.96 174.22 37.62
C SER A 82 -50.79 173.21 36.84
N GLU A 83 -51.70 173.66 35.97
CA GLU A 83 -52.49 172.81 35.09
C GLU A 83 -51.59 172.05 34.11
N GLN A 84 -50.65 172.74 33.45
CA GLN A 84 -49.69 172.09 32.55
C GLN A 84 -48.81 171.08 33.30
N HIS A 85 -48.34 171.43 34.50
CA HIS A 85 -47.54 170.52 35.31
C HIS A 85 -48.33 169.29 35.76
N ASN A 86 -49.59 169.46 36.17
CA ASN A 86 -50.48 168.37 36.55
C ASN A 86 -50.79 167.48 35.35
N ALA A 87 -51.17 168.05 34.20
CA ALA A 87 -51.46 167.31 32.98
C ALA A 87 -50.25 166.49 32.50
N VAL A 88 -49.04 167.07 32.52
CA VAL A 88 -47.81 166.33 32.18
C VAL A 88 -47.53 165.23 33.18
N SER A 89 -47.80 165.45 34.47
CA SER A 89 -47.59 164.45 35.52
C SER A 89 -48.58 163.29 35.40
N GLU A 90 -49.86 163.58 35.16
CA GLU A 90 -50.90 162.58 34.88
C GLU A 90 -50.55 161.76 33.64
N LEU A 91 -50.19 162.40 32.52
CA LEU A 91 -49.77 161.69 31.31
C LEU A 91 -48.54 160.79 31.54
N LYS A 92 -47.58 161.22 32.36
CA LYS A 92 -46.43 160.39 32.73
C LYS A 92 -46.85 159.20 33.59
N VAL A 93 -47.71 159.40 34.56
CA VAL A 93 -48.24 158.32 35.42
C VAL A 93 -49.03 157.32 34.57
N ASP A 94 -49.91 157.78 33.70
CA ASP A 94 -50.69 156.94 32.78
C ASP A 94 -49.81 156.18 31.80
N SER A 95 -48.77 156.83 31.26
CA SER A 95 -47.79 156.16 30.37
C SER A 95 -47.01 155.07 31.11
N VAL A 96 -46.58 155.33 32.34
CA VAL A 96 -45.85 154.36 33.18
C VAL A 96 -46.79 153.22 33.59
N ALA A 97 -48.02 153.53 34.00
CA ALA A 97 -49.03 152.54 34.36
C ALA A 97 -49.37 151.63 33.17
N SER A 98 -49.62 152.21 31.99
CA SER A 98 -49.89 151.48 30.75
C SER A 98 -48.71 150.56 30.37
N THR A 99 -47.48 151.08 30.42
CA THR A 99 -46.27 150.29 30.12
C THR A 99 -46.09 149.16 31.13
N SER A 100 -46.28 149.42 32.43
CA SER A 100 -46.20 148.40 33.47
C SER A 100 -47.28 147.33 33.33
N LEU A 101 -48.49 147.70 32.90
CA LEU A 101 -49.59 146.78 32.66
C LEU A 101 -49.26 145.85 31.49
N VAL A 102 -48.79 146.40 30.38
CA VAL A 102 -48.37 145.62 29.19
C VAL A 102 -47.20 144.71 29.55
N GLN A 103 -46.19 145.22 30.27
CA GLN A 103 -45.05 144.41 30.72
C GLN A 103 -45.51 143.25 31.61
N ASN A 104 -46.38 143.50 32.59
CA ASN A 104 -46.92 142.46 33.47
C ASN A 104 -47.73 141.41 32.71
N GLN A 105 -48.54 141.82 31.72
CA GLN A 105 -49.29 140.90 30.85
C GLN A 105 -48.36 140.03 29.99
N ASN A 106 -47.32 140.64 29.42
CA ASN A 106 -46.31 139.92 28.63
C ASN A 106 -45.56 138.90 29.51
N THR A 107 -45.05 139.31 30.67
CA THR A 107 -44.38 138.40 31.61
C THR A 107 -45.29 137.25 32.05
N ARG A 108 -46.57 137.52 32.31
CA ARG A 108 -47.55 136.46 32.66
C ARG A 108 -47.76 135.49 31.50
N SER A 109 -47.83 135.99 30.28
CA SER A 109 -48.00 135.17 29.07
C SER A 109 -46.75 134.34 28.79
N GLU A 110 -45.56 134.92 28.90
CA GLU A 110 -44.27 134.21 28.78
C GLU A 110 -44.13 133.09 29.81
N LEU A 111 -44.47 133.35 31.08
CA LEU A 111 -44.47 132.31 32.12
C LEU A 111 -45.49 131.20 31.81
N GLY A 112 -46.65 131.55 31.26
CA GLY A 112 -47.64 130.58 30.80
C GLY A 112 -47.07 129.69 29.68
N LEU A 113 -46.48 130.30 28.65
CA LEU A 113 -45.85 129.60 27.54
C LEU A 113 -44.70 128.71 28.01
N GLN A 114 -43.81 129.21 28.87
CA GLN A 114 -42.71 128.42 29.44
C GLN A 114 -43.21 127.17 30.17
N ARG A 115 -44.28 127.29 30.98
CA ARG A 115 -44.90 126.13 31.63
C ARG A 115 -45.47 125.15 30.63
N THR A 116 -46.13 125.62 29.56
CA THR A 116 -46.65 124.74 28.52
C THR A 116 -45.53 124.02 27.76
N VAL A 117 -44.42 124.71 27.45
CA VAL A 117 -43.26 124.11 26.78
C VAL A 117 -42.64 123.04 27.68
N GLN A 118 -42.43 123.32 28.97
CA GLN A 118 -41.91 122.33 29.92
C GLN A 118 -42.83 121.11 30.07
N GLY A 119 -44.16 121.33 30.09
CA GLY A 119 -45.14 120.24 30.11
C GLY A 119 -45.07 119.37 28.85
N LEU A 120 -45.07 120.00 27.66
CA LEU A 120 -44.95 119.28 26.39
C LEU A 120 -43.62 118.52 26.26
N GLU A 121 -42.52 119.08 26.78
CA GLU A 121 -41.24 118.37 26.83
C GLU A 121 -41.29 117.15 27.75
N ALA A 122 -41.96 117.25 28.90
CA ALA A 122 -42.14 116.13 29.82
C ALA A 122 -42.99 115.02 29.18
N ASP A 123 -44.11 115.38 28.56
CA ASP A 123 -44.99 114.45 27.85
C ASP A 123 -44.24 113.74 26.70
N LEU A 124 -43.44 114.49 25.94
CA LEU A 124 -42.61 113.93 24.87
C LEU A 124 -41.57 112.94 25.40
N ARG A 125 -40.93 113.24 26.53
CA ARG A 125 -39.99 112.32 27.18
C ARG A 125 -40.71 111.06 27.67
N GLU A 126 -41.88 111.20 28.29
CA GLU A 126 -42.68 110.07 28.74
C GLU A 126 -43.10 109.17 27.56
N LYS A 127 -43.59 109.76 26.46
CA LYS A 127 -43.96 109.01 25.26
C LYS A 127 -42.78 108.29 24.62
N ARG A 128 -41.60 108.91 24.59
CA ARG A 128 -40.36 108.25 24.12
C ARG A 128 -40.02 107.04 24.98
N LEU A 129 -40.07 107.18 26.31
CA LEU A 129 -39.81 106.07 27.23
C LEU A 129 -40.84 104.94 27.10
N GLN A 130 -42.13 105.28 26.97
CA GLN A 130 -43.20 104.31 26.71
C GLN A 130 -42.98 103.54 25.41
N ASN A 131 -42.62 104.25 24.32
CA ASN A 131 -42.32 103.63 23.04
C ASN A 131 -41.09 102.72 23.12
N GLU A 132 -40.03 103.15 23.79
CA GLU A 132 -38.84 102.32 24.01
C GLU A 132 -39.15 101.06 24.82
N ALA A 133 -39.98 101.18 25.86
CA ALA A 133 -40.44 100.04 26.66
C ALA A 133 -41.27 99.06 25.82
N CYS A 134 -42.22 99.57 25.01
CA CYS A 134 -43.02 98.76 24.09
C CYS A 134 -42.15 98.03 23.05
N ILE A 135 -41.15 98.72 22.47
CA ILE A 135 -40.21 98.10 21.52
C ILE A 135 -39.40 96.98 22.21
N LYS A 136 -38.94 97.20 23.45
CA LYS A 136 -38.21 96.18 24.21
C LYS A 136 -39.10 94.97 24.51
N GLU A 137 -40.34 95.19 24.92
CA GLU A 137 -41.30 94.13 25.18
C GLU A 137 -41.61 93.32 23.92
N LEU A 138 -41.86 93.98 22.79
CA LEU A 138 -42.09 93.32 21.50
C LEU A 138 -40.87 92.48 21.07
N LYS A 139 -39.66 93.01 21.22
CA LYS A 139 -38.42 92.25 20.93
C LYS A 139 -38.27 91.02 21.82
N LEU A 140 -38.61 91.14 23.11
CA LEU A 140 -38.56 90.01 24.03
C LEU A 140 -39.58 88.94 23.67
N LYS A 141 -40.83 89.33 23.35
CA LYS A 141 -41.87 88.41 22.86
C LYS A 141 -41.42 87.68 21.60
N GLN A 142 -40.87 88.41 20.62
CA GLN A 142 -40.35 87.81 19.40
C GLN A 142 -39.20 86.82 19.67
N GLN A 143 -38.30 87.14 20.62
CA GLN A 143 -37.23 86.20 21.01
C GLN A 143 -37.78 84.92 21.64
N VAL A 144 -38.81 85.02 22.48
CA VAL A 144 -39.47 83.86 23.08
C VAL A 144 -40.15 83.01 22.01
N GLU A 145 -40.93 83.62 21.11
CA GLU A 145 -41.59 82.91 20.00
C GLU A 145 -40.57 82.20 19.09
N LEU A 146 -39.45 82.84 18.77
CA LEU A 146 -38.38 82.21 17.99
C LEU A 146 -37.74 81.03 18.73
N MET A 147 -37.57 81.14 20.05
CA MET A 147 -37.02 80.06 20.88
C MET A 147 -37.98 78.87 20.96
N GLU A 148 -39.28 79.12 21.17
CA GLU A 148 -40.32 78.08 21.16
C GLU A 148 -40.37 77.38 19.81
N LEU A 149 -40.38 78.14 18.71
CA LEU A 149 -40.37 77.57 17.36
C LEU A 149 -39.13 76.72 17.09
N THR A 150 -37.95 77.18 17.55
CA THR A 150 -36.70 76.41 17.44
C THR A 150 -36.78 75.11 18.23
N ASN A 151 -37.28 75.16 19.47
CA ASN A 151 -37.47 73.97 20.30
C ASN A 151 -38.48 72.98 19.71
N ASP A 152 -39.54 73.46 19.08
CA ASP A 152 -40.52 72.64 18.38
C ASP A 152 -39.90 71.90 17.19
N TYR A 153 -39.09 72.61 16.38
CA TYR A 153 -38.36 72.00 15.27
C TYR A 153 -37.32 71.00 15.75
N ASP A 154 -36.55 71.32 16.79
CA ASP A 154 -35.58 70.41 17.39
C ASP A 154 -36.25 69.14 17.93
N SER A 155 -37.42 69.28 18.57
CA SER A 155 -38.19 68.14 19.08
C SER A 155 -38.69 67.25 17.93
N ARG A 156 -39.22 67.85 16.86
CA ARG A 156 -39.65 67.12 15.66
C ARG A 156 -38.49 66.42 14.97
N LEU A 157 -37.32 67.07 14.88
CA LEU A 157 -36.12 66.48 14.31
C LEU A 157 -35.68 65.26 15.12
N ARG A 158 -35.59 65.38 16.44
CA ARG A 158 -35.26 64.25 17.33
C ARG A 158 -36.25 63.10 17.21
N GLU A 159 -37.55 63.39 17.13
CA GLU A 159 -38.56 62.35 16.92
C GLU A 159 -38.36 61.60 15.60
N ILE A 160 -38.05 62.34 14.52
CA ILE A 160 -37.80 61.77 13.20
C ILE A 160 -36.52 60.91 13.23
N GLU A 161 -35.44 61.42 13.82
CA GLU A 161 -34.18 60.70 14.00
C GLU A 161 -34.40 59.39 14.76
N VAL A 162 -35.08 59.44 15.91
CA VAL A 162 -35.39 58.25 16.71
C VAL A 162 -36.24 57.25 15.93
N LYS A 163 -37.29 57.70 15.23
CA LYS A 163 -38.14 56.84 14.40
C LYS A 163 -37.33 56.12 13.32
N TYR A 164 -36.49 56.84 12.59
CA TYR A 164 -35.67 56.25 11.53
C TYR A 164 -34.56 55.34 12.08
N HIS A 165 -33.97 55.69 13.22
CA HIS A 165 -32.97 54.83 13.88
C HIS A 165 -33.60 53.49 14.30
N GLN A 166 -34.77 53.52 14.95
CA GLN A 166 -35.50 52.32 15.33
C GLN A 166 -35.92 51.48 14.11
N MET A 167 -36.39 52.12 13.03
CA MET A 167 -36.72 51.41 11.79
C MET A 167 -35.49 50.73 11.18
N MET A 168 -34.34 51.40 11.22
CA MET A 168 -33.09 50.86 10.71
C MET A 168 -32.61 49.67 11.55
N GLU A 169 -32.59 49.79 12.87
CA GLU A 169 -32.25 48.71 13.80
C GLU A 169 -33.17 47.50 13.60
N ALA A 170 -34.49 47.70 13.54
CA ALA A 170 -35.45 46.64 13.30
C ALA A 170 -35.22 45.92 11.96
N LYS A 171 -34.87 46.67 10.89
CA LYS A 171 -34.52 46.08 9.59
C LYS A 171 -33.23 45.27 9.65
N VAL A 172 -32.19 45.79 10.31
CA VAL A 172 -30.92 45.09 10.50
C VAL A 172 -31.13 43.81 11.30
N GLU A 173 -31.91 43.86 12.38
CA GLU A 173 -32.23 42.67 13.17
C GLU A 173 -33.03 41.64 12.37
N ALA A 174 -34.02 42.07 11.59
CA ALA A 174 -34.84 41.18 10.78
C ALA A 174 -34.03 40.47 9.70
N GLU A 175 -33.20 41.20 8.94
CA GLU A 175 -32.29 40.61 7.95
C GLU A 175 -31.22 39.74 8.61
N GLY A 176 -30.72 40.13 9.79
CA GLY A 176 -29.81 39.30 10.57
C GLY A 176 -30.44 37.98 11.02
N LYS A 177 -31.71 37.99 11.44
CA LYS A 177 -32.49 36.78 11.76
C LYS A 177 -32.71 35.91 10.52
N ARG A 178 -33.09 36.50 9.38
CA ARG A 178 -33.24 35.78 8.11
C ARG A 178 -31.94 35.09 7.69
N ARG A 179 -30.83 35.83 7.66
CA ARG A 179 -29.52 35.29 7.28
C ARG A 179 -29.07 34.15 8.20
N ARG A 180 -29.31 34.25 9.52
CA ARG A 180 -29.02 33.16 10.45
C ARG A 180 -29.86 31.91 10.17
N ALA A 181 -31.15 32.08 9.86
CA ALA A 181 -32.02 30.96 9.49
C ALA A 181 -31.54 30.27 8.21
N GLU A 182 -31.23 31.04 7.16
CA GLU A 182 -30.69 30.51 5.90
C GLU A 182 -29.37 29.74 6.09
N VAL A 183 -28.48 30.25 6.95
CA VAL A 183 -27.23 29.54 7.30
C VAL A 183 -27.51 28.22 7.99
N ILE A 184 -28.42 28.19 8.97
CA ILE A 184 -28.79 26.95 9.67
C ILE A 184 -29.41 25.94 8.69
N GLU A 185 -30.31 26.38 7.82
CA GLU A 185 -30.91 25.52 6.79
C GLU A 185 -29.84 24.94 5.85
N LEU A 186 -28.91 25.77 5.37
CA LEU A 186 -27.80 25.31 4.53
C LEU A 186 -26.88 24.33 5.26
N GLU A 187 -26.55 24.62 6.52
CA GLU A 187 -25.75 23.72 7.34
C GLU A 187 -26.44 22.36 7.51
N ASP A 188 -27.76 22.34 7.74
CA ASP A 188 -28.51 21.10 7.93
C ASP A 188 -28.63 20.31 6.62
N VAL A 189 -28.81 20.98 5.48
CA VAL A 189 -28.73 20.34 4.15
C VAL A 189 -27.34 19.77 3.90
N MET A 190 -26.27 20.51 4.23
CA MET A 190 -24.90 20.05 4.06
C MET A 190 -24.59 18.87 4.97
N LYS A 191 -24.98 18.91 6.26
CA LYS A 191 -24.86 17.79 7.20
C LYS A 191 -25.58 16.56 6.68
N SER A 192 -26.81 16.72 6.19
CA SER A 192 -27.60 15.62 5.61
C SER A 192 -26.93 15.02 4.39
N ARG A 193 -26.35 15.86 3.51
CA ARG A 193 -25.60 15.41 2.33
C ARG A 193 -24.33 14.66 2.70
N VAL A 194 -23.58 15.15 3.70
CA VAL A 194 -22.38 14.48 4.21
C VAL A 194 -22.75 13.11 4.79
N ALA A 195 -23.83 13.03 5.57
CA ALA A 195 -24.31 11.76 6.13
C ALA A 195 -24.71 10.76 5.03
N ALA A 196 -25.45 11.21 4.01
CA ALA A 196 -25.81 10.37 2.87
C ALA A 196 -24.57 9.88 2.10
N LEU A 197 -23.60 10.76 1.86
CA LEU A 197 -22.36 10.41 1.17
C LEU A 197 -21.53 9.40 1.98
N MET A 198 -21.46 9.56 3.31
CA MET A 198 -20.83 8.59 4.20
C MET A 198 -21.53 7.22 4.10
N GLU A 199 -22.86 7.19 4.11
CA GLU A 199 -23.62 5.93 3.98
C GLU A 199 -23.39 5.26 2.62
N ASP A 200 -23.33 6.03 1.53
CA ASP A 200 -22.98 5.54 0.20
C ASP A 200 -21.57 4.95 0.15
N HIS A 201 -20.59 5.65 0.74
CA HIS A 201 -19.22 5.15 0.83
C HIS A 201 -19.12 3.90 1.68
N ASP A 202 -19.77 3.85 2.84
CA ASP A 202 -19.82 2.67 3.70
C ASP A 202 -20.48 1.48 2.97
N ARG A 203 -21.53 1.73 2.19
CA ARG A 203 -22.15 0.70 1.34
C ARG A 203 -21.19 0.18 0.27
N ALA A 204 -20.47 1.07 -0.41
CA ALA A 204 -19.50 0.69 -1.43
C ALA A 204 -18.33 -0.10 -0.83
N LEU A 205 -17.83 0.32 0.35
CA LEU A 205 -16.78 -0.39 1.08
C LEU A 205 -17.24 -1.79 1.49
N ARG A 206 -18.43 -1.92 2.09
CA ARG A 206 -19.00 -3.24 2.40
C ARG A 206 -19.13 -4.12 1.16
N GLY A 207 -19.63 -3.56 0.05
CA GLY A 207 -19.73 -4.31 -1.21
C GLY A 207 -18.36 -4.78 -1.74
N ALA A 208 -17.31 -3.97 -1.59
CA ALA A 208 -15.95 -4.35 -1.94
C ALA A 208 -15.40 -5.43 -1.00
N GLU A 209 -15.59 -5.29 0.31
CA GLU A 209 -15.22 -6.28 1.32
C GLU A 209 -15.90 -7.63 1.06
N GLU A 210 -17.21 -7.62 0.76
CA GLU A 210 -17.97 -8.80 0.38
C GLU A 210 -17.43 -9.43 -0.91
N TYR A 211 -17.13 -8.62 -1.93
CA TYR A 211 -16.52 -9.10 -3.18
C TYR A 211 -15.17 -9.78 -2.93
N TYR A 212 -14.25 -9.12 -2.22
CA TYR A 212 -12.94 -9.68 -1.92
C TYR A 212 -13.05 -10.93 -1.04
N SER A 213 -13.93 -10.92 -0.05
CA SER A 213 -14.21 -12.10 0.79
C SER A 213 -14.76 -13.27 -0.02
N ALA A 214 -15.65 -13.00 -0.98
CA ALA A 214 -16.19 -14.01 -1.88
C ALA A 214 -15.12 -14.58 -2.82
N VAL A 215 -14.26 -13.72 -3.39
CA VAL A 215 -13.11 -14.16 -4.21
C VAL A 215 -12.15 -14.98 -3.38
N GLN A 216 -11.81 -14.54 -2.17
CA GLN A 216 -10.93 -15.28 -1.27
C GLN A 216 -11.53 -16.65 -0.91
N THR A 217 -12.83 -16.70 -0.61
CA THR A 217 -13.54 -17.96 -0.33
C THR A 217 -13.49 -18.89 -1.54
N LYS A 218 -13.75 -18.38 -2.75
CA LYS A 218 -13.64 -19.15 -4.01
C LYS A 218 -12.22 -19.69 -4.21
N LEU A 219 -11.21 -18.84 -4.09
CA LEU A 219 -9.81 -19.23 -4.20
C LEU A 219 -9.44 -20.31 -3.18
N LEU A 220 -9.91 -20.19 -1.93
CA LEU A 220 -9.71 -21.22 -0.91
C LEU A 220 -10.40 -22.54 -1.28
N THR A 221 -11.64 -22.49 -1.80
CA THR A 221 -12.35 -23.70 -2.25
C THR A 221 -11.68 -24.37 -3.45
N GLU A 222 -11.20 -23.60 -4.42
CA GLU A 222 -10.43 -24.09 -5.56
C GLU A 222 -9.09 -24.68 -5.09
N GLN A 223 -8.40 -24.02 -4.16
CA GLN A 223 -7.17 -24.53 -3.58
C GLN A 223 -7.40 -25.86 -2.85
N SER A 224 -8.48 -26.00 -2.08
CA SER A 224 -8.82 -27.29 -1.45
C SER A 224 -9.14 -28.37 -2.49
N ALA A 225 -9.91 -28.04 -3.54
CA ALA A 225 -10.25 -29.00 -4.60
C ALA A 225 -9.00 -29.47 -5.36
N LEU A 226 -8.09 -28.55 -5.71
CA LEU A 226 -6.82 -28.89 -6.34
C LEU A 226 -5.93 -29.74 -5.42
N LYS A 227 -5.91 -29.46 -4.11
CA LYS A 227 -5.18 -30.31 -3.14
C LYS A 227 -5.76 -31.72 -3.09
N GLU A 228 -7.08 -31.87 -3.05
CA GLU A 228 -7.76 -33.17 -3.11
C GLU A 228 -7.45 -33.91 -4.42
N GLU A 229 -7.45 -33.19 -5.55
CA GLU A 229 -7.11 -33.76 -6.85
C GLU A 229 -5.66 -34.22 -6.92
N VAL A 230 -4.71 -33.44 -6.37
CA VAL A 230 -3.31 -33.86 -6.24
C VAL A 230 -3.19 -35.13 -5.41
N VAL A 231 -3.88 -35.22 -4.27
CA VAL A 231 -3.87 -36.44 -3.44
C VAL A 231 -4.45 -37.63 -4.20
N ARG A 232 -5.56 -37.42 -4.93
CA ARG A 232 -6.18 -38.47 -5.77
C ARG A 232 -5.22 -38.94 -6.87
N LEU A 233 -4.56 -38.01 -7.57
CA LEU A 233 -3.59 -38.33 -8.60
C LEU A 233 -2.36 -39.05 -8.03
N GLN A 234 -1.88 -38.66 -6.84
CA GLN A 234 -0.80 -39.36 -6.14
C GLN A 234 -1.20 -40.80 -5.76
N GLN A 235 -2.44 -41.02 -5.29
CA GLN A 235 -2.95 -42.36 -5.02
C GLN A 235 -3.06 -43.19 -6.30
N GLN A 236 -3.56 -42.61 -7.39
CA GLN A 236 -3.61 -43.27 -8.69
C GLN A 236 -2.21 -43.61 -9.20
N GLN A 237 -1.26 -42.69 -9.11
CA GLN A 237 0.14 -42.92 -9.49
C GLN A 237 0.75 -44.05 -8.65
N ALA A 238 0.56 -44.04 -7.32
CA ALA A 238 1.04 -45.10 -6.46
C ALA A 238 0.41 -46.46 -6.80
N GLN A 239 -0.86 -46.48 -7.23
CA GLN A 239 -1.52 -47.70 -7.69
C GLN A 239 -0.94 -48.17 -9.03
N THR A 240 -0.77 -47.27 -10.02
CA THR A 240 -0.15 -47.62 -11.30
C THR A 240 1.29 -48.06 -11.13
N ASP A 241 2.06 -47.48 -10.21
CA ASP A 241 3.43 -47.88 -9.91
C ASP A 241 3.46 -49.30 -9.31
N ARG A 242 2.50 -49.65 -8.44
CA ARG A 242 2.34 -51.03 -7.94
C ARG A 242 1.98 -52.01 -9.04
N ASP A 243 1.03 -51.64 -9.90
CA ASP A 243 0.60 -52.47 -11.02
C ASP A 243 1.75 -52.66 -12.03
N LEU A 244 2.54 -51.61 -12.27
CA LEU A 244 3.74 -51.64 -13.10
C LEU A 244 4.82 -52.53 -12.49
N LEU A 245 5.12 -52.41 -11.19
CA LEU A 245 6.05 -53.29 -10.50
C LEU A 245 5.60 -54.76 -10.54
N ALA A 246 4.29 -55.03 -10.35
CA ALA A 246 3.74 -56.37 -10.47
C ALA A 246 3.89 -56.92 -11.89
N ALA A 247 3.59 -56.09 -12.90
CA ALA A 247 3.78 -56.44 -14.31
C ALA A 247 5.27 -56.65 -14.66
N GLU A 248 6.19 -55.85 -14.11
CA GLU A 248 7.64 -56.03 -14.29
C GLU A 248 8.14 -57.33 -13.65
N GLN A 249 7.66 -57.68 -12.44
CA GLN A 249 7.96 -58.96 -11.79
C GLN A 249 7.41 -60.14 -12.59
N GLU A 250 6.20 -60.02 -13.14
CA GLU A 250 5.62 -61.04 -14.01
C GLU A 250 6.37 -61.13 -15.35
N ASN A 251 6.83 -60.00 -15.91
CA ASN A 251 7.68 -59.98 -17.09
C ASN A 251 9.04 -60.64 -16.81
N GLN A 252 9.65 -60.40 -15.64
CA GLN A 252 10.88 -61.09 -15.22
C GLN A 252 10.65 -62.60 -15.10
N ARG A 253 9.59 -63.05 -14.43
CA ARG A 253 9.22 -64.47 -14.36
C ARG A 253 9.00 -65.08 -15.74
N LEU A 254 8.27 -64.40 -16.62
CA LEU A 254 8.02 -64.86 -17.99
C LEU A 254 9.31 -64.90 -18.81
N ARG A 255 10.21 -63.92 -18.65
CA ARG A 255 11.54 -63.92 -19.27
C ARG A 255 12.40 -65.07 -18.77
N GLU A 256 12.41 -65.34 -17.47
CA GLU A 256 13.11 -66.49 -16.87
C GLU A 256 12.54 -67.82 -17.40
N CYS A 257 11.21 -67.98 -17.42
CA CYS A 257 10.54 -69.15 -18.00
C CYS A 257 10.82 -69.31 -19.51
N LEU A 258 10.85 -68.21 -20.26
CA LEU A 258 11.21 -68.21 -21.68
C LEU A 258 12.68 -68.62 -21.86
N GLN A 259 13.58 -68.06 -21.04
CA GLN A 259 15.01 -68.36 -21.10
C GLN A 259 15.29 -69.82 -20.71
N GLU A 260 14.57 -70.39 -19.74
CA GLU A 260 14.61 -71.82 -19.43
C GLU A 260 14.07 -72.68 -20.57
N ALA A 261 13.02 -72.25 -21.26
CA ALA A 261 12.48 -72.94 -22.44
C ALA A 261 13.45 -72.85 -23.64
N GLU A 262 14.08 -71.70 -23.85
CA GLU A 262 15.10 -71.46 -24.87
C GLU A 262 16.40 -72.24 -24.59
N GLN A 263 16.77 -72.45 -23.32
CA GLN A 263 17.89 -73.32 -22.94
C GLN A 263 17.58 -74.82 -23.11
N LYS A 264 16.32 -75.23 -22.94
CA LYS A 264 15.85 -76.60 -23.21
C LYS A 264 15.68 -76.88 -24.72
N LEU A 265 15.51 -75.84 -25.54
CA LEU A 265 15.36 -75.95 -26.99
C LEU A 265 16.56 -76.62 -27.70
N PRO A 266 17.83 -76.22 -27.47
CA PRO A 266 18.98 -76.90 -28.07
C PRO A 266 19.19 -78.30 -27.51
N GLU A 267 18.82 -78.60 -26.25
CA GLU A 267 18.89 -79.95 -25.69
C GLU A 267 17.86 -80.90 -26.34
N LEU A 268 16.65 -80.41 -26.60
CA LEU A 268 15.60 -81.16 -27.30
C LEU A 268 15.85 -81.26 -28.81
N GLN A 269 16.42 -80.23 -29.44
CA GLN A 269 16.86 -80.28 -30.84
C GLN A 269 18.02 -81.26 -31.02
N ARG A 270 18.98 -81.31 -30.09
CA ARG A 270 20.05 -82.31 -30.11
C ARG A 270 19.52 -83.74 -29.92
N ARG A 271 18.53 -83.94 -29.03
CA ARG A 271 17.82 -85.22 -28.89
C ARG A 271 16.99 -85.59 -30.13
N LEU A 272 16.45 -84.61 -30.85
CA LEU A 272 15.72 -84.84 -32.10
C LEU A 272 16.68 -85.20 -33.25
N ASP A 273 17.80 -84.49 -33.37
CA ASP A 273 18.87 -84.78 -34.34
C ASP A 273 19.50 -86.16 -34.10
N ASP A 274 19.74 -86.52 -32.82
CA ASP A 274 20.20 -87.87 -32.44
C ASP A 274 19.15 -88.94 -32.82
N HIS A 275 17.86 -88.64 -32.65
CA HIS A 275 16.76 -89.56 -33.00
C HIS A 275 16.51 -89.65 -34.51
N GLU A 276 16.72 -88.58 -35.27
CA GLU A 276 16.65 -88.57 -36.74
C GLU A 276 17.88 -89.24 -37.37
N GLN A 277 19.08 -89.02 -36.83
CA GLN A 277 20.28 -89.78 -37.20
C GLN A 277 20.14 -91.27 -36.88
N ALA A 278 19.61 -91.63 -35.70
CA ALA A 278 19.33 -93.03 -35.35
C ALA A 278 18.25 -93.64 -36.26
N LYS A 279 17.24 -92.88 -36.69
CA LYS A 279 16.19 -93.34 -37.63
C LYS A 279 16.72 -93.51 -39.05
N ALA A 280 17.61 -92.61 -39.50
CA ALA A 280 18.30 -92.73 -40.78
C ALA A 280 19.27 -93.92 -40.80
N GLN A 281 20.06 -94.10 -39.74
CA GLN A 281 20.92 -95.27 -39.53
C GLN A 281 20.12 -96.57 -39.41
N ALA A 282 18.95 -96.56 -38.75
CA ALA A 282 18.07 -97.72 -38.71
C ALA A 282 17.46 -98.05 -40.09
N ALA A 283 17.21 -97.05 -40.95
CA ALA A 283 16.72 -97.26 -42.30
C ALA A 283 17.81 -97.85 -43.23
N THR A 284 19.04 -97.35 -43.18
CA THR A 284 20.19 -97.94 -43.91
C THR A 284 20.55 -99.33 -43.36
N ASN A 285 20.58 -99.52 -42.05
CA ASN A 285 20.80 -100.84 -41.44
C ASN A 285 19.67 -101.81 -41.81
N ARG A 286 18.40 -101.37 -41.88
CA ARG A 286 17.28 -102.23 -42.32
C ARG A 286 17.35 -102.59 -43.80
N ALA A 287 17.89 -101.73 -44.65
CA ALA A 287 18.15 -102.03 -46.05
C ALA A 287 19.32 -103.02 -46.21
N GLN A 288 20.41 -102.82 -45.46
CA GLN A 288 21.54 -103.75 -45.41
C GLN A 288 21.13 -105.11 -44.81
N LEU A 289 20.32 -105.13 -43.76
CA LEU A 289 19.84 -106.35 -43.10
C LEU A 289 18.93 -107.17 -44.03
N LYS A 290 18.15 -106.54 -44.91
CA LYS A 290 17.38 -107.23 -45.96
C LYS A 290 18.27 -107.85 -47.05
N VAL A 291 19.41 -107.25 -47.36
CA VAL A 291 20.38 -107.80 -48.31
C VAL A 291 21.12 -108.97 -47.66
N THR A 292 21.62 -108.80 -46.44
CA THR A 292 22.27 -109.89 -45.70
C THR A 292 21.31 -111.02 -45.31
N GLU A 293 20.02 -110.77 -45.10
CA GLU A 293 19.01 -111.83 -44.91
C GLU A 293 18.77 -112.65 -46.18
N ARG A 294 18.85 -112.03 -47.37
CA ARG A 294 18.80 -112.76 -48.64
C ARG A 294 20.06 -113.59 -48.83
N GLU A 295 21.23 -112.99 -48.60
CA GLU A 295 22.52 -113.69 -48.65
C GLU A 295 22.58 -114.85 -47.64
N LEU A 296 22.07 -114.68 -46.40
CA LEU A 296 22.02 -115.73 -45.38
C LEU A 296 21.07 -116.89 -45.79
N ARG A 297 19.94 -116.59 -46.44
CA ARG A 297 19.03 -117.62 -46.95
C ARG A 297 19.67 -118.40 -48.10
N ASP A 298 20.31 -117.71 -49.03
CA ASP A 298 21.01 -118.34 -50.15
C ASP A 298 22.18 -119.20 -49.62
N LEU A 299 22.97 -118.68 -48.67
CA LEU A 299 24.06 -119.41 -48.03
C LEU A 299 23.57 -120.59 -47.17
N SER A 300 22.38 -120.51 -46.56
CA SER A 300 21.79 -121.61 -45.80
C SER A 300 21.33 -122.75 -46.71
N VAL A 301 20.75 -122.43 -47.88
CA VAL A 301 20.41 -123.44 -48.90
C VAL A 301 21.67 -124.08 -49.46
N GLU A 302 22.71 -123.28 -49.75
CA GLU A 302 24.02 -123.81 -50.15
C GLU A 302 24.64 -124.70 -49.06
N HIS A 303 24.55 -124.29 -47.79
CA HIS A 303 25.05 -125.07 -46.67
C HIS A 303 24.29 -126.39 -46.50
N GLU A 304 22.96 -126.41 -46.65
CA GLU A 304 22.16 -127.64 -46.62
C GLU A 304 22.49 -128.57 -47.79
N LEU A 305 22.65 -128.04 -49.00
CA LEU A 305 23.09 -128.81 -50.17
C LEU A 305 24.50 -129.38 -49.97
N LEU A 306 25.43 -128.58 -49.42
CA LEU A 306 26.80 -129.01 -49.14
C LEU A 306 26.86 -130.02 -47.99
N LEU A 307 26.01 -129.88 -46.97
CA LEU A 307 25.85 -130.88 -45.90
C LEU A 307 25.32 -132.21 -46.44
N GLN A 308 24.34 -132.19 -47.34
CA GLN A 308 23.84 -133.40 -47.99
C GLN A 308 24.91 -134.07 -48.86
N ALA A 309 25.71 -133.28 -49.59
CA ALA A 309 26.85 -133.77 -50.35
C ALA A 309 27.96 -134.34 -49.44
N PHE A 310 28.31 -133.64 -48.36
CA PHE A 310 29.29 -134.09 -47.37
C PHE A 310 28.86 -135.40 -46.72
N GLN A 311 27.59 -135.53 -46.31
CA GLN A 311 27.07 -136.78 -45.74
C GLN A 311 27.08 -137.95 -46.74
N LYS A 312 26.89 -137.70 -48.04
CA LYS A 312 27.07 -138.74 -49.06
C LYS A 312 28.52 -139.19 -49.17
N VAL A 313 29.46 -138.25 -49.30
CA VAL A 313 30.91 -138.54 -49.38
C VAL A 313 31.41 -139.23 -48.11
N GLN A 314 30.88 -138.84 -46.95
CA GLN A 314 31.25 -139.43 -45.66
C GLN A 314 30.76 -140.89 -45.55
N ARG A 315 29.57 -141.21 -46.07
CA ARG A 315 29.08 -142.59 -46.17
C ARG A 315 29.93 -143.42 -47.14
N GLU A 316 30.25 -142.89 -48.32
CA GLU A 316 31.11 -143.57 -49.30
C GLU A 316 32.51 -143.83 -48.75
N ARG A 317 33.10 -142.87 -48.04
CA ARG A 317 34.37 -143.04 -47.33
C ARG A 317 34.27 -144.15 -46.28
N ASP A 318 33.21 -144.17 -45.48
CA ASP A 318 33.04 -145.15 -44.40
C ASP A 318 32.76 -146.56 -44.92
N GLU A 319 32.11 -146.70 -46.07
CA GLU A 319 31.96 -147.97 -46.77
C GLU A 319 33.30 -148.45 -47.33
N LEU A 320 34.06 -147.58 -48.02
CA LEU A 320 35.39 -147.90 -48.53
C LEU A 320 36.39 -148.26 -47.42
N LEU A 321 36.35 -147.55 -46.28
CA LEU A 321 37.17 -147.86 -45.11
C LEU A 321 36.82 -149.23 -44.52
N ARG A 322 35.52 -149.59 -44.44
CA ARG A 322 35.11 -150.92 -43.97
C ARG A 322 35.58 -152.03 -44.91
N GLU A 323 35.43 -151.85 -46.22
CA GLU A 323 35.87 -152.82 -47.22
C GLU A 323 37.40 -153.00 -47.21
N GLN A 324 38.16 -151.90 -47.12
CA GLN A 324 39.61 -151.95 -46.99
C GLN A 324 40.04 -152.66 -45.72
N THR A 325 39.42 -152.36 -44.58
CA THR A 325 39.74 -153.01 -43.29
C THR A 325 39.46 -154.51 -43.34
N ALA A 326 38.34 -154.92 -43.94
CA ALA A 326 38.01 -156.32 -44.13
C ALA A 326 39.01 -157.05 -45.05
N ALA A 327 39.45 -156.40 -46.13
CA ALA A 327 40.45 -156.95 -47.04
C ALA A 327 41.83 -157.10 -46.39
N ILE A 328 42.27 -156.12 -45.59
CA ILE A 328 43.55 -156.17 -44.86
C ILE A 328 43.55 -157.31 -43.84
N LEU A 329 42.48 -157.45 -43.05
CA LEU A 329 42.37 -158.52 -42.06
C LEU A 329 42.40 -159.91 -42.72
N ALA A 330 41.76 -160.09 -43.87
CA ALA A 330 41.78 -161.35 -44.62
C ALA A 330 43.19 -161.71 -45.14
N VAL A 331 43.98 -160.72 -45.56
CA VAL A 331 45.38 -160.92 -46.00
C VAL A 331 46.28 -161.25 -44.82
N GLN A 332 46.15 -160.53 -43.69
CA GLN A 332 46.93 -160.79 -42.47
C GLN A 332 46.66 -162.18 -41.89
N GLN A 333 45.40 -162.65 -41.91
CA GLN A 333 45.07 -163.99 -41.42
C GLN A 333 45.71 -165.09 -42.29
N LYS A 334 45.80 -164.88 -43.61
CA LYS A 334 46.49 -165.79 -44.52
C LYS A 334 48.01 -165.77 -44.38
N SER A 335 48.63 -164.61 -44.11
CA SER A 335 50.08 -164.52 -43.90
C SER A 335 50.50 -165.11 -42.56
N GLY A 336 49.77 -164.81 -41.48
CA GLY A 336 50.08 -165.35 -40.14
C GLY A 336 49.98 -166.88 -40.08
N MET A 337 49.01 -167.48 -40.78
CA MET A 337 48.90 -168.94 -40.92
C MET A 337 50.12 -169.58 -41.64
N LYS A 338 50.80 -168.84 -42.52
CA LYS A 338 52.02 -169.32 -43.20
C LYS A 338 53.27 -169.22 -42.32
N GLU A 339 53.41 -168.13 -41.56
CA GLU A 339 54.55 -167.93 -40.65
C GLU A 339 54.59 -168.98 -39.53
N LEU A 340 53.45 -169.22 -38.88
CA LEU A 340 53.37 -170.19 -37.78
C LEU A 340 53.73 -171.63 -38.23
N LEU A 341 53.46 -171.94 -39.50
CA LEU A 341 53.77 -173.25 -40.09
C LEU A 341 55.27 -173.39 -40.42
N LEU A 342 55.95 -172.29 -40.74
CA LEU A 342 57.40 -172.25 -40.97
C LEU A 342 58.18 -172.36 -39.66
N GLU A 343 57.76 -171.66 -38.60
CA GLU A 343 58.41 -171.74 -37.28
C GLU A 343 58.39 -173.15 -36.71
N LYS A 344 57.25 -173.85 -36.79
CA LYS A 344 57.14 -175.24 -36.32
C LYS A 344 58.03 -176.22 -37.09
N LYS A 345 58.28 -175.97 -38.38
CA LYS A 345 59.21 -176.80 -39.18
C LYS A 345 60.66 -176.57 -38.81
N LEU A 346 61.04 -175.31 -38.51
CA LEU A 346 62.40 -174.96 -38.10
C LEU A 346 62.76 -175.58 -36.75
N ALA A 347 61.89 -175.46 -35.75
CA ALA A 347 62.13 -176.03 -34.43
C ALA A 347 62.34 -177.55 -34.45
N ALA A 348 61.52 -178.27 -35.23
CA ALA A 348 61.62 -179.73 -35.35
C ALA A 348 62.94 -180.19 -36.01
N LEU A 349 63.47 -179.43 -36.97
CA LEU A 349 64.73 -179.77 -37.65
C LEU A 349 65.95 -179.59 -36.73
N THR A 350 65.97 -178.52 -35.93
CA THR A 350 67.06 -178.25 -34.98
C THR A 350 67.18 -179.36 -33.94
N GLU A 351 66.05 -179.82 -33.39
CA GLU A 351 66.03 -180.87 -32.37
C GLU A 351 66.49 -182.25 -32.89
N THR A 352 66.30 -182.51 -34.20
CA THR A 352 66.79 -183.75 -34.85
C THR A 352 68.29 -183.73 -35.13
N LEU A 353 68.86 -182.55 -35.39
CA LEU A 353 70.30 -182.38 -35.64
C LEU A 353 71.10 -182.67 -34.36
N GLU A 354 70.69 -182.06 -33.24
CA GLU A 354 71.37 -182.20 -31.94
C GLU A 354 71.38 -183.66 -31.44
N ARG A 355 70.29 -184.42 -31.67
CA ARG A 355 70.25 -185.86 -31.32
C ARG A 355 71.18 -186.72 -32.17
N LYS A 356 71.38 -186.39 -33.45
CA LYS A 356 72.29 -187.14 -34.33
C LYS A 356 73.76 -186.89 -34.00
N GLU A 357 74.12 -185.66 -33.64
CA GLU A 357 75.46 -185.31 -33.19
C GLU A 357 75.84 -186.01 -31.88
N ALA A 358 74.90 -186.10 -30.93
CA ALA A 358 75.12 -186.82 -29.67
C ALA A 358 75.38 -188.32 -29.86
N GLN A 359 74.70 -188.97 -30.82
CA GLN A 359 74.89 -190.41 -31.12
C GLN A 359 76.24 -190.70 -31.81
N LEU A 360 76.72 -189.78 -32.66
CA LEU A 360 77.99 -189.92 -33.38
C LEU A 360 79.20 -189.78 -32.43
N CYS A 361 79.10 -188.90 -31.43
CA CYS A 361 80.13 -188.70 -30.40
C CYS A 361 80.27 -189.92 -29.45
N ALA A 362 79.18 -190.63 -29.16
CA ALA A 362 79.21 -191.82 -28.31
C ALA A 362 79.91 -193.02 -28.99
N ALA A 363 79.77 -193.19 -30.31
CA ALA A 363 80.38 -194.31 -31.04
C ALA A 363 81.90 -194.17 -31.24
N LEU A 364 82.40 -192.93 -31.32
CA LEU A 364 83.84 -192.65 -31.52
C LEU A 364 84.66 -192.82 -30.22
N SER A 365 84.02 -192.73 -29.05
CA SER A 365 84.68 -192.85 -27.74
C SER A 365 84.95 -194.29 -27.30
N ALA A 366 84.34 -195.28 -27.97
CA ALA A 366 84.44 -196.70 -27.60
C ALA A 366 85.62 -197.44 -28.25
N SER A 367 86.35 -196.84 -29.19
CA SER A 367 87.44 -197.50 -29.95
C SER A 367 88.81 -196.89 -29.63
N ALA A 368 89.26 -197.07 -28.38
CA ALA A 368 90.56 -196.61 -27.88
C ALA A 368 91.55 -197.78 -27.70
N VAL A 369 91.94 -198.45 -28.78
CA VAL A 369 93.14 -199.31 -28.81
C VAL A 369 93.67 -199.33 -30.25
N VAL A 370 94.99 -199.31 -30.43
CA VAL A 370 95.73 -199.80 -31.62
C VAL A 370 96.36 -198.77 -32.58
N HIS A 371 96.05 -197.46 -32.60
CA HIS A 371 96.97 -196.48 -33.23
C HIS A 371 96.97 -195.08 -32.56
N PRO A 372 98.13 -194.46 -32.22
CA PRO A 372 98.20 -193.32 -31.30
C PRO A 372 97.88 -191.94 -31.90
N THR A 373 97.57 -191.87 -33.20
CA THR A 373 97.71 -190.61 -33.95
C THR A 373 96.43 -190.07 -34.60
N THR A 374 95.32 -190.82 -34.59
CA THR A 374 94.04 -190.34 -35.16
C THR A 374 92.92 -190.15 -34.14
N SER A 375 93.23 -190.43 -32.86
CA SER A 375 92.42 -190.02 -31.70
C SER A 375 92.33 -188.50 -31.53
N SER A 376 93.26 -187.73 -32.11
CA SER A 376 93.40 -186.30 -31.88
C SER A 376 92.33 -185.43 -32.57
N SER A 377 91.77 -185.84 -33.72
CA SER A 377 90.76 -185.03 -34.42
C SER A 377 89.38 -185.05 -33.73
N ALA A 378 89.01 -186.18 -33.12
CA ALA A 378 87.75 -186.34 -32.41
C ALA A 378 87.81 -185.76 -30.98
N THR A 379 88.93 -185.91 -30.28
CA THR A 379 89.14 -185.27 -28.97
C THR A 379 89.29 -183.76 -29.08
N ASN A 380 89.91 -183.23 -30.15
CA ASN A 380 90.02 -181.78 -30.32
C ASN A 380 88.65 -181.10 -30.55
N ARG A 381 87.72 -181.75 -31.26
CA ARG A 381 86.40 -181.17 -31.58
C ARG A 381 85.43 -181.23 -30.39
N LEU A 382 85.52 -182.28 -29.57
CA LEU A 382 84.83 -182.34 -28.27
C LEU A 382 85.45 -181.36 -27.26
N GLN A 383 86.78 -181.17 -27.28
CA GLN A 383 87.45 -180.18 -26.46
C GLN A 383 87.07 -178.75 -26.90
N GLU A 384 86.93 -178.44 -28.19
CA GLU A 384 86.42 -177.14 -28.67
C GLU A 384 84.96 -176.88 -28.29
N ILE A 385 84.08 -177.90 -28.37
CA ILE A 385 82.66 -177.78 -27.96
C ILE A 385 82.55 -177.65 -26.43
N LEU A 386 83.39 -178.36 -25.66
CA LEU A 386 83.45 -178.23 -24.20
C LEU A 386 84.07 -176.89 -23.79
N ASP A 387 85.15 -176.43 -24.42
CA ASP A 387 85.79 -175.14 -24.14
C ASP A 387 84.88 -173.97 -24.53
N SER A 388 84.10 -174.09 -25.62
CA SER A 388 83.03 -173.14 -26.03
C SER A 388 81.89 -173.10 -25.01
N LYS A 389 81.37 -174.26 -24.60
CA LYS A 389 80.33 -174.35 -23.56
C LYS A 389 80.85 -173.88 -22.20
N GLN A 390 82.12 -174.13 -21.86
CA GLN A 390 82.77 -173.68 -20.62
C GLN A 390 83.04 -172.18 -20.61
N ALA A 391 83.38 -171.58 -21.76
CA ALA A 391 83.44 -170.13 -21.93
C ALA A 391 82.05 -169.50 -21.74
N THR A 392 81.01 -170.11 -22.34
CA THR A 392 79.61 -169.67 -22.20
C THR A 392 79.11 -169.80 -20.74
N ILE A 393 79.53 -170.84 -20.02
CA ILE A 393 79.22 -170.99 -18.59
C ILE A 393 79.96 -169.94 -17.76
N SER A 394 81.20 -169.60 -18.09
CA SER A 394 82.00 -168.62 -17.35
C SER A 394 81.49 -167.19 -17.54
N THR A 395 81.06 -166.82 -18.76
CA THR A 395 80.40 -165.52 -19.00
C THR A 395 79.05 -165.43 -18.30
N LEU A 396 78.22 -166.48 -18.37
CA LEU A 396 76.94 -166.52 -17.66
C LEU A 396 77.13 -166.50 -16.13
N GLN A 397 78.19 -167.10 -15.58
CA GLN A 397 78.50 -167.00 -14.15
C GLN A 397 78.93 -165.59 -13.74
N GLN A 398 79.67 -164.88 -14.61
CA GLN A 398 80.04 -163.47 -14.36
C GLN A 398 78.84 -162.53 -14.44
N ASP A 399 77.97 -162.72 -15.44
CA ASP A 399 76.75 -161.93 -15.55
C ASP A 399 75.81 -162.19 -14.37
N LEU A 400 75.67 -163.44 -13.92
CA LEU A 400 74.85 -163.78 -12.75
C LEU A 400 75.37 -163.10 -11.47
N VAL A 401 76.69 -163.09 -11.25
CA VAL A 401 77.28 -162.38 -10.10
C VAL A 401 77.05 -160.87 -10.19
N ARG A 402 77.22 -160.28 -11.38
CA ARG A 402 76.99 -158.85 -11.60
C ARG A 402 75.54 -158.46 -11.30
N GLU A 403 74.55 -159.20 -11.82
CA GLU A 403 73.13 -158.90 -11.56
C GLU A 403 72.74 -159.13 -10.09
N CYS A 404 73.32 -160.12 -9.41
CA CYS A 404 73.10 -160.30 -7.96
C CYS A 404 73.59 -159.09 -7.15
N GLN A 405 74.75 -158.54 -7.52
CA GLN A 405 75.31 -157.34 -6.90
C GLN A 405 74.47 -156.10 -7.17
N GLU A 406 74.07 -155.88 -8.43
CA GLU A 406 73.21 -154.75 -8.81
C GLU A 406 71.86 -154.81 -8.09
N TYR A 407 71.24 -155.99 -8.00
CA TYR A 407 70.00 -156.20 -7.25
C TYR A 407 70.14 -155.89 -5.76
N ASP A 408 71.18 -156.39 -5.09
CA ASP A 408 71.42 -156.13 -3.66
C ASP A 408 71.67 -154.64 -3.39
N THR A 409 72.37 -153.93 -4.29
CA THR A 409 72.52 -152.47 -4.18
C THR A 409 71.19 -151.73 -4.32
N LEU A 410 70.32 -152.16 -5.22
CA LEU A 410 69.01 -151.55 -5.44
C LEU A 410 68.09 -151.79 -4.24
N LEU A 411 68.18 -153.00 -3.67
CA LEU A 411 67.46 -153.39 -2.47
C LEU A 411 67.90 -152.55 -1.26
N HIS A 412 69.22 -152.37 -1.08
CA HIS A 412 69.76 -151.52 -0.02
C HIS A 412 69.30 -150.07 -0.15
N ALA A 413 69.33 -149.50 -1.36
CA ALA A 413 68.88 -148.14 -1.64
C ALA A 413 67.38 -147.94 -1.36
N CYS A 414 66.54 -148.93 -1.72
CA CYS A 414 65.10 -148.92 -1.41
C CYS A 414 64.84 -148.98 0.10
N THR A 415 65.57 -149.82 0.86
CA THR A 415 65.43 -149.87 2.33
C THR A 415 65.83 -148.57 3.03
N GLU A 416 66.85 -147.87 2.56
CA GLU A 416 67.29 -146.58 3.13
C GLU A 416 66.27 -145.46 2.87
N ARG A 417 65.67 -145.36 1.67
CA ARG A 417 64.69 -144.31 1.35
C ARG A 417 63.35 -144.52 2.05
N LEU A 418 62.97 -145.77 2.30
CA LEU A 418 61.80 -146.08 3.12
C LEU A 418 61.99 -145.61 4.57
N LYS A 419 63.24 -145.50 5.09
CA LYS A 419 63.51 -144.76 6.33
C LYS A 419 63.16 -143.27 6.20
N GLU A 420 63.44 -142.63 5.05
CA GLU A 420 63.18 -141.18 4.84
C GLU A 420 61.70 -140.82 4.79
N LEU A 421 60.86 -141.74 4.29
CA LEU A 421 59.40 -141.55 4.26
C LEU A 421 58.71 -141.89 5.60
N ASN A 422 59.47 -142.17 6.67
CA ASN A 422 58.98 -142.41 8.03
C ASN A 422 57.88 -143.49 8.18
N VAL A 423 58.02 -144.61 7.46
CA VAL A 423 57.13 -145.79 7.59
C VAL A 423 57.83 -146.88 8.44
N PRO A 424 57.23 -147.42 9.52
CA PRO A 424 57.80 -148.52 10.33
C PRO A 424 58.05 -149.80 9.49
N GLN A 425 59.26 -150.37 9.55
CA GLN A 425 59.81 -151.40 8.65
C GLN A 425 59.23 -152.82 8.80
N HIS A 426 58.02 -152.98 9.33
CA HIS A 426 57.51 -154.27 9.79
C HIS A 426 56.76 -155.12 8.74
N ASN A 427 56.85 -154.81 7.43
CA ASN A 427 56.46 -155.71 6.32
C ASN A 427 57.06 -155.29 4.95
N PHE A 428 58.39 -155.31 4.79
CA PHE A 428 59.07 -155.13 3.48
C PHE A 428 59.41 -156.51 2.87
N PRO A 429 58.91 -156.87 1.66
CA PRO A 429 58.89 -158.27 1.19
C PRO A 429 60.08 -158.72 0.32
N PHE A 430 61.12 -157.90 0.14
CA PHE A 430 62.25 -158.21 -0.76
C PHE A 430 63.47 -158.74 0.01
N MET A 431 64.21 -159.69 -0.58
CA MET A 431 65.38 -160.40 -0.01
C MET A 431 66.66 -160.16 -0.79
N SER A 432 67.82 -160.49 -0.22
CA SER A 432 69.09 -160.46 -0.96
C SER A 432 69.20 -161.55 -2.04
N ALA A 433 69.96 -161.28 -3.10
CA ALA A 433 70.19 -162.22 -4.21
C ALA A 433 70.76 -163.58 -3.74
N GLU A 434 71.58 -163.57 -2.70
CA GLU A 434 72.18 -164.77 -2.07
C GLU A 434 71.12 -165.70 -1.43
N GLN A 435 69.98 -165.15 -0.99
CA GLN A 435 68.85 -165.93 -0.46
C GLN A 435 67.93 -166.48 -1.57
N ILE A 436 67.80 -165.77 -2.70
CA ILE A 436 66.99 -166.19 -3.88
C ILE A 436 67.67 -167.35 -4.62
N LEU A 437 69.00 -167.31 -4.73
CA LEU A 437 69.77 -168.35 -5.40
C LEU A 437 69.89 -169.65 -4.58
N ASN A 438 69.88 -169.58 -3.23
CA ASN A 438 69.91 -170.75 -2.35
C ASN A 438 68.53 -171.21 -1.85
N GLY A 439 67.45 -170.49 -2.16
CA GLY A 439 66.10 -170.87 -1.74
C GLY A 439 65.96 -170.97 -0.22
N LEU A 440 66.13 -169.84 0.49
CA LEU A 440 65.78 -169.71 1.92
C LEU A 440 64.94 -168.44 2.13
N ASP A 441 63.63 -168.63 2.35
CA ASP A 441 62.55 -167.63 2.46
C ASP A 441 62.80 -166.43 3.41
N PRO A 442 62.14 -165.27 3.16
CA PRO A 442 62.03 -164.20 4.15
C PRO A 442 60.86 -164.50 5.07
N LYS A 443 61.17 -164.88 6.31
CA LYS A 443 60.19 -164.87 7.39
C LYS A 443 59.96 -163.44 7.88
N ASN A 444 58.79 -162.91 7.57
CA ASN A 444 57.75 -162.82 8.58
C ASN A 444 56.39 -163.17 7.99
#